data_AF-A0A2T4V9C9-F1
#
_entry.id   AF-A0A2T4V9C9-F1
#
_cell.length_a   1.000
_cell.length_b   1.000
_cell.length_c   1.000
_cell.angle_alpha   90.00
_cell.angle_beta   90.00
_cell.angle_gamma   90.00
#
_symmetry.space_group_name_H-M   'P 1'
#
loop_
_entity.id
_entity.type
_entity.pdbx_description
1 polymer ?
#
loop_
_entity_poly.entity_id
_entity_poly.type
_entity_poly.pdbx_seq_one_letter_code
_entity_poly.pdbx_strand_id
1 'polypeptide(L)'
;MEGSTPREQRNPSDRSDRPKTLWKLSHWWWRYFPLLGIQVFDTFGLLLIGLQADKGRVPLALLWSMAWFGMGSLLGFLFGIPRVVQGTLPAPHAPRDPTAEDPPPTAAASGAPLFYDQRVNTNLEQISDWLTKILLGVGLIQIKELPSTVKAIAWYMATGLTASTDAGAPPAQAQGLATAIVLYCGTMGFLGSYVWSRMYIARTFRWADQAERPRVAPRG
;
A
#
# COMPACT_ATOMS: atom_id res chain seq x y z
N MET A 1 14.76 72.54 24.53
CA MET A 1 15.95 71.68 24.42
C MET A 1 15.55 70.32 24.93
N GLU A 2 15.25 69.43 23.98
CA GLU A 2 14.77 68.06 24.18
C GLU A 2 15.81 67.15 24.82
N GLY A 3 15.40 66.41 25.85
CA GLY A 3 16.09 65.20 26.29
C GLY A 3 15.51 64.01 25.54
N SER A 4 16.23 63.52 24.53
CA SER A 4 15.89 62.32 23.79
C SER A 4 16.32 61.07 24.56
N THR A 5 15.36 60.37 25.17
CA THR A 5 15.55 59.00 25.68
C THR A 5 15.92 58.06 24.52
N PRO A 6 16.95 57.20 24.65
CA PRO A 6 17.31 56.26 23.59
C PRO A 6 16.19 55.23 23.42
N ARG A 7 15.58 55.18 22.24
CA ARG A 7 14.66 54.09 21.86
C ARG A 7 15.46 52.80 21.82
N GLU A 8 15.15 51.89 22.75
CA GLU A 8 15.61 50.50 22.75
C GLU A 8 15.22 49.86 21.40
N GLN A 9 16.22 49.71 20.52
CA GLN A 9 16.05 49.06 19.23
C GLN A 9 15.89 47.56 19.47
N ARG A 10 14.63 47.11 19.55
CA ARG A 10 14.29 45.69 19.61
C ARG A 10 14.82 45.00 18.35
N ASN A 11 15.82 44.15 18.52
CA ASN A 11 16.50 43.44 17.45
C ASN A 11 15.52 42.55 16.65
N PRO A 12 15.40 42.72 15.31
CA PRO A 12 14.47 41.94 14.49
C PRO A 12 14.80 40.43 14.40
N SER A 13 15.96 39.98 14.89
CA SER A 13 16.36 38.56 14.90
C SER A 13 15.64 37.70 15.96
N ASP A 14 14.96 38.33 16.91
CA ASP A 14 14.16 37.67 17.97
C ASP A 14 12.87 37.00 17.44
N ARG A 15 12.59 37.14 16.13
CA ARG A 15 11.43 36.50 15.45
C ARG A 15 11.66 35.04 15.06
N SER A 16 12.82 34.47 15.37
CA SER A 16 13.21 33.12 14.95
C SER A 16 12.79 31.99 15.90
N ASP A 17 12.26 32.32 17.09
CA ASP A 17 11.65 31.36 18.02
C ASP A 17 10.22 30.97 17.61
N ARG A 18 10.00 30.70 16.32
CA ARG A 18 8.84 29.90 15.93
C ARG A 18 9.07 28.49 16.48
N PRO A 19 8.19 27.96 17.34
CA PRO A 19 8.45 26.67 17.95
C PRO A 19 8.55 25.62 16.84
N LYS A 20 9.71 24.96 16.74
CA LYS A 20 10.05 23.92 15.74
C LYS A 20 9.01 22.78 15.69
N THR A 21 8.12 22.70 16.68
CA THR A 21 6.97 21.81 16.75
C THR A 21 5.91 22.07 15.68
N LEU A 22 5.69 23.32 15.25
CA LEU A 22 4.70 23.66 14.21
C LEU A 22 5.09 23.11 12.83
N TRP A 23 6.39 23.13 12.50
CA TRP A 23 6.91 22.55 11.24
C TRP A 23 6.86 21.02 11.25
N LYS A 24 7.13 20.39 12.40
CA LYS A 24 6.98 18.94 12.54
C LYS A 24 5.52 18.52 12.40
N LEU A 25 4.57 19.20 13.05
CA LEU A 25 3.15 18.90 12.88
C LEU A 25 2.72 18.97 11.40
N SER A 26 3.09 20.05 10.69
CA SER A 26 2.71 20.26 9.29
C SER A 26 3.09 19.10 8.35
N HIS A 27 4.28 18.51 8.52
CA HIS A 27 4.70 17.36 7.71
C HIS A 27 3.98 16.06 8.05
N TRP A 28 3.54 15.88 9.30
CA TRP A 28 2.73 14.73 9.67
C TRP A 28 1.38 14.80 8.95
N TRP A 29 0.70 15.95 8.96
CA TRP A 29 -0.57 16.14 8.24
C TRP A 29 -0.47 15.78 6.76
N TRP A 30 0.58 16.21 6.07
CA TRP A 30 0.79 15.86 4.66
C TRP A 30 0.94 14.35 4.40
N ARG A 31 1.43 13.59 5.39
CA ARG A 31 1.57 12.14 5.29
C ARG A 31 0.25 11.40 5.51
N TYR A 32 -0.63 11.90 6.37
CA TYR A 32 -1.95 11.29 6.62
C TYR A 32 -3.05 11.87 5.73
N PHE A 33 -2.81 13.00 5.06
CA PHE A 33 -3.75 13.67 4.17
C PHE A 33 -4.42 12.75 3.12
N PRO A 34 -3.69 11.91 2.36
CA PRO A 34 -4.34 11.03 1.38
C PRO A 34 -5.25 9.99 2.04
N LEU A 35 -4.87 9.48 3.22
CA LEU A 35 -5.68 8.51 3.96
C LEU A 35 -6.91 9.18 4.58
N LEU A 36 -6.77 10.41 5.07
CA LEU A 36 -7.89 11.21 5.56
C LEU A 36 -8.89 11.48 4.44
N GLY A 37 -8.41 11.85 3.24
CA GLY A 37 -9.27 12.05 2.08
C GLY A 37 -10.04 10.79 1.68
N ILE A 38 -9.36 9.63 1.64
CA ILE A 38 -10.00 8.34 1.38
C ILE A 38 -11.04 8.02 2.46
N GLN A 39 -10.72 8.22 3.74
CA GLN A 39 -11.65 7.94 4.85
C GLN A 39 -12.89 8.83 4.82
N VAL A 40 -12.72 10.12 4.53
CA VAL A 40 -13.86 11.06 4.38
C VAL A 40 -14.72 10.66 3.19
N PHE A 41 -14.11 10.28 2.08
CA PHE A 41 -14.85 9.83 0.91
C PHE A 41 -15.62 8.53 1.18
N ASP A 42 -14.98 7.55 1.84
CA ASP A 42 -15.56 6.26 2.24
C ASP A 42 -16.77 6.41 3.17
N THR A 43 -16.60 7.21 4.23
CA THR A 43 -17.69 7.51 5.18
C THR A 43 -18.86 8.23 4.52
N PHE A 44 -18.59 9.15 3.58
CA PHE A 44 -19.63 9.82 2.81
C PHE A 44 -20.40 8.85 1.91
N GLY A 45 -19.73 7.92 1.21
CA GLY A 45 -20.44 6.94 0.39
C GLY A 45 -21.22 5.92 1.21
N LEU A 46 -20.72 5.49 2.36
CA LEU A 46 -21.49 4.64 3.29
C LEU A 46 -22.74 5.36 3.81
N LEU A 47 -22.65 6.67 4.09
CA LEU A 47 -23.81 7.48 4.44
C LEU A 47 -24.84 7.50 3.31
N LEU A 48 -24.41 7.74 2.07
CA LEU A 48 -25.30 7.74 0.90
C LEU A 48 -25.95 6.37 0.66
N ILE A 49 -25.21 5.26 0.84
CA ILE A 49 -25.74 3.90 0.78
C ILE A 49 -26.84 3.70 1.84
N GLY A 50 -26.59 4.14 3.08
CA GLY A 50 -27.57 4.05 4.17
C GLY A 50 -28.83 4.88 3.92
N LEU A 51 -28.70 6.06 3.28
CA LEU A 51 -29.83 6.91 2.92
C LEU A 51 -30.66 6.35 1.76
N GLN A 52 -30.04 5.62 0.84
CA GLN A 52 -30.70 5.04 -0.34
C GLN A 52 -31.30 3.65 -0.08
N ALA A 53 -30.82 2.92 0.93
CA ALA A 53 -31.31 1.60 1.27
C ALA A 53 -32.69 1.67 1.95
N ASP A 54 -33.55 0.70 1.65
CA ASP A 54 -34.82 0.54 2.36
C ASP A 54 -34.56 0.39 3.87
N LYS A 55 -35.33 1.09 4.71
CA LYS A 55 -35.09 1.18 6.17
C LYS A 55 -34.88 -0.18 6.86
N GLY A 56 -35.60 -1.21 6.42
CA GLY A 56 -35.48 -2.58 6.96
C GLY A 56 -34.29 -3.39 6.42
N ARG A 57 -33.59 -2.89 5.41
CA ARG A 57 -32.51 -3.58 4.69
C ARG A 57 -31.16 -2.86 4.78
N VAL A 58 -31.09 -1.72 5.48
CA VAL A 58 -29.83 -1.01 5.79
C VAL A 58 -28.78 -1.96 6.39
N PRO A 59 -29.08 -2.83 7.37
CA PRO A 59 -28.06 -3.74 7.92
C PRO A 59 -27.49 -4.69 6.86
N LEU A 60 -28.34 -5.19 5.95
CA LEU A 60 -27.91 -6.07 4.86
C LEU A 60 -27.06 -5.31 3.82
N ALA A 61 -27.44 -4.08 3.49
CA ALA A 61 -26.64 -3.21 2.62
C ALA A 61 -25.24 -2.98 3.22
N LEU A 62 -25.17 -2.69 4.52
CA LEU A 62 -23.90 -2.50 5.23
C LEU A 62 -23.05 -3.78 5.26
N LEU A 63 -23.65 -4.95 5.47
CA LEU A 63 -22.92 -6.23 5.40
C LEU A 63 -22.31 -6.46 4.01
N TRP A 64 -23.07 -6.19 2.95
CA TRP A 64 -22.55 -6.26 1.58
C TRP A 64 -21.44 -5.24 1.33
N SER A 65 -21.59 -4.01 1.83
CA SER A 65 -20.54 -2.99 1.77
C SER A 65 -19.26 -3.45 2.45
N MET A 66 -19.35 -4.02 3.66
CA MET A 66 -18.17 -4.54 4.38
C MET A 66 -17.53 -5.74 3.67
N ALA A 67 -18.32 -6.63 3.07
CA ALA A 67 -17.81 -7.77 2.32
C ALA A 67 -16.99 -7.33 1.09
N TRP A 68 -17.53 -6.40 0.29
CA TRP A 68 -16.82 -5.86 -0.87
C TRP A 68 -15.63 -5.01 -0.49
N PHE A 69 -15.74 -4.21 0.57
CA PHE A 69 -14.61 -3.47 1.13
C PHE A 69 -13.50 -4.41 1.60
N GLY A 70 -13.84 -5.49 2.30
CA GLY A 70 -12.90 -6.51 2.74
C GLY A 70 -12.19 -7.19 1.57
N MET A 71 -12.95 -7.60 0.56
CA MET A 71 -12.40 -8.21 -0.66
C MET A 71 -11.45 -7.25 -1.39
N GLY A 72 -11.85 -6.00 -1.56
CA GLY A 72 -11.00 -4.95 -2.11
C GLY A 72 -9.73 -4.75 -1.28
N SER A 73 -9.87 -4.68 0.05
CA SER A 73 -8.75 -4.48 0.98
C SER A 73 -7.73 -5.60 0.93
N LEU A 74 -8.16 -6.85 0.80
CA LEU A 74 -7.28 -8.00 0.63
C LEU A 74 -6.46 -7.90 -0.66
N LEU A 75 -7.10 -7.54 -1.78
CA LEU A 75 -6.41 -7.31 -3.03
C LEU A 75 -5.45 -6.12 -2.94
N GLY A 76 -5.91 -4.99 -2.42
CA GLY A 76 -5.08 -3.79 -2.24
C GLY A 76 -3.86 -4.05 -1.37
N PHE A 77 -4.02 -4.83 -0.30
CA PHE A 77 -2.94 -5.30 0.55
C PHE A 77 -1.92 -6.11 -0.27
N LEU A 78 -2.39 -7.14 -1.00
CA LEU A 78 -1.55 -8.04 -1.79
C LEU A 78 -0.70 -7.28 -2.83
N PHE A 79 -1.29 -6.31 -3.53
CA PHE A 79 -0.58 -5.46 -4.49
C PHE A 79 0.26 -4.36 -3.82
N GLY A 80 0.00 -4.05 -2.56
CA GLY A 80 0.70 -3.03 -1.79
C GLY A 80 2.01 -3.50 -1.15
N ILE A 81 2.23 -4.83 -1.04
CA ILE A 81 3.46 -5.39 -0.46
C ILE A 81 4.68 -5.01 -1.32
N PRO A 82 5.72 -4.39 -0.73
CA PRO A 82 6.95 -4.06 -1.45
C PRO A 82 7.64 -5.34 -1.93
N ARG A 83 7.96 -5.43 -3.23
CA ARG A 83 8.87 -6.45 -3.74
C ARG A 83 10.30 -6.05 -3.38
N VAL A 84 11.00 -6.88 -2.62
CA VAL A 84 12.44 -6.76 -2.39
C VAL A 84 13.15 -7.11 -3.69
N VAL A 85 13.62 -6.10 -4.41
CA VAL A 85 14.55 -6.30 -5.52
C VAL A 85 15.91 -6.55 -4.87
N GLN A 86 16.27 -7.83 -4.70
CA GLN A 86 17.63 -8.19 -4.35
C GLN A 86 18.50 -7.81 -5.54
N GLY A 87 19.18 -6.67 -5.43
CA GLY A 87 20.19 -6.29 -6.40
C GLY A 87 21.31 -7.30 -6.31
N THR A 88 21.52 -8.07 -7.37
CA THR A 88 22.76 -8.82 -7.59
C THR A 88 23.89 -7.80 -7.51
N LEU A 89 24.58 -7.72 -6.37
CA LEU A 89 25.84 -7.00 -6.29
C LEU A 89 26.74 -7.67 -7.34
N PRO A 90 27.34 -6.91 -8.27
CA PRO A 90 28.37 -7.48 -9.14
C PRO A 90 29.39 -8.14 -8.23
N ALA A 91 29.56 -9.46 -8.36
CA ALA A 91 30.64 -10.17 -7.69
C ALA A 91 31.92 -9.36 -7.96
N PRO A 92 32.69 -8.97 -6.94
CA PRO A 92 33.94 -8.27 -7.15
C PRO A 92 34.75 -9.12 -8.12
N HIS A 93 34.87 -8.66 -9.37
CA HIS A 93 35.85 -9.21 -10.27
C HIS A 93 37.17 -8.70 -9.70
N ALA A 94 37.74 -9.49 -8.79
CA ALA A 94 39.12 -9.33 -8.40
C ALA A 94 39.92 -9.27 -9.72
N PRO A 95 40.76 -8.26 -9.94
CA PRO A 95 41.60 -8.22 -11.12
C PRO A 95 42.36 -9.55 -11.18
N ARG A 96 42.09 -10.35 -12.21
CA ARG A 96 42.94 -11.50 -12.52
C ARG A 96 44.24 -10.92 -13.03
N ASP A 97 45.26 -10.96 -12.18
CA ASP A 97 46.63 -10.67 -12.56
C ASP A 97 47.09 -11.81 -13.49
N PRO A 98 47.41 -11.56 -14.77
CA PRO A 98 47.75 -12.62 -15.74
C PRO A 98 49.08 -13.34 -15.45
N THR A 99 49.78 -12.95 -14.39
CA THR A 99 51.14 -13.39 -14.05
C THR A 99 51.25 -14.15 -12.73
N ALA A 100 50.14 -14.39 -12.02
CA ALA A 100 50.17 -15.15 -10.77
C ALA A 100 50.14 -16.66 -11.04
N GLU A 101 51.28 -17.33 -10.83
CA GLU A 101 51.38 -18.80 -10.74
C GLU A 101 50.50 -19.34 -9.60
N ASP A 102 49.83 -20.46 -9.87
CA ASP A 102 48.98 -21.17 -8.91
C ASP A 102 49.77 -21.57 -7.64
N PRO A 103 49.36 -21.14 -6.43
CA PRO A 103 49.93 -21.66 -5.20
C PRO A 103 49.32 -23.03 -4.84
N PRO A 104 50.08 -23.94 -4.20
CA PRO A 104 49.65 -25.30 -3.92
C PRO A 104 48.57 -25.36 -2.82
N PRO A 105 47.75 -26.43 -2.78
CA PRO A 105 46.60 -26.51 -1.89
C PRO A 105 47.04 -26.98 -0.50
N THR A 106 47.36 -26.04 0.39
CA THR A 106 47.42 -26.38 1.83
C THR A 106 46.97 -25.22 2.72
N ALA A 107 45.84 -25.46 3.39
CA ALA A 107 45.43 -24.94 4.70
C ALA A 107 45.51 -23.42 4.95
N ALA A 108 44.37 -22.75 4.79
CA ALA A 108 43.99 -21.63 5.66
C ALA A 108 42.47 -21.60 5.82
N ALA A 109 41.98 -22.33 6.82
CA ALA A 109 40.66 -22.10 7.39
C ALA A 109 40.77 -20.96 8.40
N SER A 110 40.18 -19.80 8.11
CA SER A 110 39.73 -18.84 9.14
C SER A 110 39.01 -17.63 8.51
N GLY A 111 37.70 -17.53 8.74
CA GLY A 111 37.05 -16.23 8.92
C GLY A 111 36.31 -15.60 7.73
N ALA A 112 35.81 -16.37 6.76
CA ALA A 112 34.81 -15.82 5.85
C ALA A 112 33.51 -15.59 6.66
N PRO A 113 32.91 -14.38 6.66
CA PRO A 113 31.57 -14.21 7.20
C PRO A 113 30.68 -15.21 6.47
N LEU A 114 29.86 -15.95 7.22
CA LEU A 114 28.76 -16.72 6.66
C LEU A 114 27.81 -15.71 6.00
N PHE A 115 28.14 -15.33 4.76
CA PHE A 115 27.16 -14.76 3.85
C PHE A 115 26.13 -15.84 3.70
N TYR A 116 24.97 -15.59 4.31
CA TYR A 116 23.77 -16.35 4.11
C TYR A 116 23.39 -16.15 2.64
N ASP A 117 24.11 -16.83 1.73
CA ASP A 117 23.80 -16.94 0.32
C ASP A 117 22.57 -17.85 0.29
N GLN A 118 21.43 -17.24 0.56
CA GLN A 118 20.12 -17.82 0.40
C GLN A 118 19.99 -18.09 -1.10
N ARG A 119 20.59 -19.19 -1.55
CA ARG A 119 20.40 -19.77 -2.87
C ARG A 119 18.98 -20.28 -2.91
N VAL A 120 18.03 -19.35 -3.01
CA VAL A 120 16.64 -19.62 -3.30
C VAL A 120 16.63 -20.41 -4.60
N ASN A 121 15.86 -21.48 -4.64
CA ASN A 121 15.79 -22.36 -5.80
C ASN A 121 15.23 -21.58 -7.01
N THR A 122 16.12 -21.22 -7.94
CA THR A 122 15.80 -20.41 -9.12
C THR A 122 14.76 -21.06 -10.02
N ASN A 123 14.60 -22.39 -9.95
CA ASN A 123 13.57 -23.12 -10.70
C ASN A 123 12.15 -22.78 -10.19
N LEU A 124 11.96 -22.70 -8.87
CA LEU A 124 10.66 -22.32 -8.29
C LEU A 124 10.33 -20.84 -8.54
N GLU A 125 11.35 -19.98 -8.54
CA GLU A 125 11.19 -18.57 -8.88
C GLU A 125 10.74 -18.40 -10.34
N GLN A 126 11.42 -19.05 -11.28
CA GLN A 126 11.00 -19.07 -12.68
C GLN A 126 9.60 -19.63 -12.85
N ILE A 127 9.26 -20.67 -12.08
CA ILE A 127 7.91 -21.24 -12.10
C ILE A 127 6.85 -20.24 -11.63
N SER A 128 7.16 -19.49 -10.57
CA SER A 128 6.27 -18.46 -10.06
C SER A 128 6.11 -17.28 -11.03
N ASP A 129 7.15 -16.92 -11.79
CA ASP A 129 7.11 -15.83 -12.76
C ASP A 129 6.22 -16.17 -13.97
N TRP A 130 6.31 -17.39 -14.50
CA TRP A 130 5.40 -17.79 -15.58
C TRP A 130 3.98 -18.00 -15.08
N LEU A 131 3.79 -18.57 -13.88
CA LEU A 131 2.46 -18.79 -13.30
C LEU A 131 1.76 -17.44 -13.06
N THR A 132 2.46 -16.45 -12.52
CA THR A 132 1.91 -15.10 -12.34
C THR A 132 1.63 -14.40 -13.66
N LYS A 133 2.47 -14.57 -14.70
CA LYS A 133 2.20 -14.05 -16.04
C LYS A 133 0.98 -14.69 -16.70
N ILE A 134 0.77 -16.00 -16.56
CA ILE A 134 -0.43 -16.68 -17.07
C ILE A 134 -1.66 -16.22 -16.29
N LEU A 135 -1.59 -16.12 -14.97
CA LEU A 135 -2.72 -15.65 -14.15
C LEU A 135 -3.11 -14.21 -14.51
N LEU A 136 -2.13 -13.33 -14.70
CA LEU A 136 -2.36 -11.95 -15.17
C LEU A 136 -2.87 -11.93 -16.62
N GLY A 137 -2.35 -12.80 -17.50
CA GLY A 137 -2.76 -12.89 -18.90
C GLY A 137 -4.19 -13.37 -19.07
N VAL A 138 -4.57 -14.45 -18.38
CA VAL A 138 -5.95 -14.95 -18.33
C VAL A 138 -6.87 -13.92 -17.70
N GLY A 139 -6.44 -13.29 -16.60
CA GLY A 139 -7.17 -12.19 -15.97
C GLY A 139 -7.43 -11.04 -16.95
N LEU A 140 -6.44 -10.63 -17.73
CA LEU A 140 -6.56 -9.53 -18.71
C LEU A 140 -7.56 -9.85 -19.83
N ILE A 141 -7.62 -11.12 -20.25
CA ILE A 141 -8.60 -11.57 -21.25
C ILE A 141 -10.01 -11.61 -20.63
N GLN A 142 -10.14 -12.08 -19.39
CA GLN A 142 -11.41 -12.15 -18.66
C GLN A 142 -11.97 -10.80 -18.24
N ILE A 143 -11.22 -9.70 -18.34
CA ILE A 143 -11.76 -8.33 -18.11
C ILE A 143 -12.97 -8.05 -19.00
N LYS A 144 -13.07 -8.66 -20.18
CA LYS A 144 -14.25 -8.52 -21.05
C LYS A 144 -15.55 -9.04 -20.42
N GLU A 145 -15.45 -10.05 -19.56
CA GLU A 145 -16.58 -10.64 -18.82
C GLU A 145 -16.84 -9.95 -17.47
N LEU A 146 -16.04 -8.95 -17.11
CA LEU A 146 -16.21 -8.24 -15.86
C LEU A 146 -17.56 -7.52 -15.78
N PRO A 147 -18.03 -6.79 -16.81
CA PRO A 147 -19.33 -6.11 -16.73
C PRO A 147 -20.52 -7.06 -16.59
N SER A 148 -20.49 -8.23 -17.25
CA SER A 148 -21.55 -9.24 -17.15
C SER A 148 -21.56 -9.87 -15.74
N THR A 149 -20.39 -10.19 -15.20
CA THR A 149 -20.22 -10.75 -13.85
C THR A 149 -20.67 -9.76 -12.77
N VAL A 150 -20.25 -8.49 -12.86
CA VAL A 150 -20.67 -7.44 -11.91
C VAL A 150 -22.19 -7.27 -11.94
N LYS A 151 -22.80 -7.26 -13.13
CA LYS A 151 -24.27 -7.19 -13.26
C LYS A 151 -24.95 -8.40 -12.62
N ALA A 152 -24.43 -9.61 -12.80
CA ALA A 152 -25.00 -10.82 -12.20
C ALA A 152 -24.93 -10.79 -10.67
N ILE A 153 -23.81 -10.37 -10.10
CA ILE A 153 -23.67 -10.23 -8.64
C ILE A 153 -24.57 -9.11 -8.11
N ALA A 154 -24.61 -7.96 -8.78
CA ALA A 154 -25.48 -6.85 -8.41
C ALA A 154 -26.96 -7.24 -8.48
N TRP A 155 -27.36 -8.04 -9.48
CA TRP A 155 -28.71 -8.56 -9.59
C TRP A 155 -29.07 -9.45 -8.41
N TYR A 156 -28.19 -10.39 -8.04
CA TYR A 156 -28.37 -11.24 -6.87
C TYR A 156 -28.45 -10.44 -5.56
N MET A 157 -27.61 -9.42 -5.41
CA MET A 157 -27.66 -8.53 -4.24
C MET A 157 -28.96 -7.71 -4.22
N ALA A 158 -29.40 -7.21 -5.36
CA ALA A 158 -30.57 -6.34 -5.48
C ALA A 158 -31.88 -7.04 -5.07
N THR A 159 -32.02 -8.34 -5.32
CA THR A 159 -33.18 -9.12 -4.82
C THR A 159 -33.25 -9.14 -3.29
N GLY A 160 -32.08 -9.25 -2.63
CA GLY A 160 -31.94 -9.15 -1.19
C GLY A 160 -32.11 -7.73 -0.64
N LEU A 161 -31.96 -6.69 -1.45
CA LEU A 161 -31.98 -5.29 -1.02
C LEU A 161 -33.31 -4.55 -1.24
N THR A 162 -34.30 -5.18 -1.87
CA THR A 162 -35.58 -4.54 -2.22
C THR A 162 -36.82 -5.17 -1.57
N ALA A 163 -37.68 -4.35 -0.96
CA ALA A 163 -38.94 -4.80 -0.36
C ALA A 163 -39.91 -5.50 -1.34
N SER A 164 -39.78 -5.29 -2.65
CA SER A 164 -40.68 -5.90 -3.64
C SER A 164 -40.47 -7.41 -3.74
N THR A 165 -41.54 -8.15 -3.47
CA THR A 165 -41.65 -9.62 -3.55
C THR A 165 -42.15 -10.12 -4.91
N ASP A 166 -42.32 -9.23 -5.89
CA ASP A 166 -42.74 -9.64 -7.23
C ASP A 166 -41.68 -10.57 -7.82
N ALA A 167 -42.10 -11.72 -8.36
CA ALA A 167 -41.24 -12.75 -8.94
C ALA A 167 -40.45 -12.30 -10.20
N GLY A 168 -40.41 -11.00 -10.47
CA GLY A 168 -39.72 -10.36 -11.58
C GLY A 168 -38.33 -9.83 -11.20
N ALA A 169 -37.78 -8.99 -12.08
CA ALA A 169 -36.49 -8.36 -11.85
C ALA A 169 -36.56 -7.35 -10.68
N PRO A 170 -35.51 -7.27 -9.82
CA PRO A 170 -35.45 -6.28 -8.76
C PRO A 170 -35.52 -4.87 -9.36
N PRO A 171 -36.09 -3.88 -8.65
CA PRO A 171 -36.27 -2.54 -9.17
C PRO A 171 -34.93 -1.90 -9.53
N ALA A 172 -34.95 -1.03 -10.53
CA ALA A 172 -33.74 -0.38 -11.06
C ALA A 172 -32.92 0.33 -9.97
N GLN A 173 -33.58 0.89 -8.95
CA GLN A 173 -32.91 1.51 -7.80
C GLN A 173 -32.09 0.51 -6.98
N ALA A 174 -32.63 -0.68 -6.68
CA ALA A 174 -31.91 -1.71 -5.92
C ALA A 174 -30.75 -2.29 -6.74
N GLN A 175 -30.93 -2.45 -8.05
CA GLN A 175 -29.84 -2.84 -8.96
C GLN A 175 -28.73 -1.79 -9.01
N GLY A 176 -29.09 -0.51 -9.08
CA GLY A 176 -28.16 0.60 -9.05
C GLY A 176 -27.39 0.66 -7.73
N LEU A 177 -28.09 0.54 -6.59
CA LEU A 177 -27.48 0.49 -5.26
C LEU A 177 -26.51 -0.69 -5.13
N ALA A 178 -26.93 -1.90 -5.53
CA ALA A 178 -26.09 -3.08 -5.48
C ALA A 178 -24.83 -2.93 -6.35
N THR A 179 -24.98 -2.42 -7.57
CA THR A 179 -23.86 -2.15 -8.49
C THR A 179 -22.91 -1.11 -7.88
N ALA A 180 -23.45 -0.05 -7.28
CA ALA A 180 -22.67 0.95 -6.60
C ALA A 180 -21.89 0.35 -5.42
N ILE A 181 -22.50 -0.48 -4.57
CA ILE A 181 -21.82 -1.15 -3.45
C ILE A 181 -20.63 -1.98 -3.96
N VAL A 182 -20.84 -2.83 -4.97
CA VAL A 182 -19.80 -3.69 -5.55
C VAL A 182 -18.59 -2.87 -6.00
N LEU A 183 -18.84 -1.84 -6.82
CA LEU A 183 -17.77 -1.05 -7.43
C LEU A 183 -17.12 -0.10 -6.42
N TYR A 184 -17.93 0.63 -5.66
CA TYR A 184 -17.48 1.65 -4.73
C TYR A 184 -16.72 1.03 -3.55
N CYS A 185 -17.34 0.11 -2.81
CA CYS A 185 -16.73 -0.48 -1.61
C CYS A 185 -15.50 -1.32 -2.00
N GLY A 186 -15.58 -2.09 -3.09
CA GLY A 186 -14.44 -2.84 -3.61
C GLY A 186 -13.26 -1.93 -3.98
N THR A 187 -13.53 -0.84 -4.69
CA THR A 187 -12.49 0.13 -5.09
C THR A 187 -11.91 0.86 -3.88
N MET A 188 -12.73 1.31 -2.93
CA MET A 188 -12.25 2.01 -1.73
C MET A 188 -11.43 1.10 -0.81
N GLY A 189 -11.86 -0.15 -0.61
CA GLY A 189 -11.07 -1.13 0.12
C GLY A 189 -9.71 -1.36 -0.53
N PHE A 190 -9.69 -1.53 -1.85
CA PHE A 190 -8.46 -1.69 -2.62
C PHE A 190 -7.52 -0.48 -2.46
N LEU A 191 -8.00 0.73 -2.75
CA LEU A 191 -7.17 1.93 -2.69
C LEU A 191 -6.68 2.20 -1.26
N GLY A 192 -7.56 2.11 -0.26
CA GLY A 192 -7.22 2.36 1.13
C GLY A 192 -6.11 1.43 1.61
N SER A 193 -6.29 0.12 1.41
CA SER A 193 -5.30 -0.89 1.82
C SER A 193 -3.99 -0.83 1.02
N TYR A 194 -4.07 -0.54 -0.28
CA TYR A 194 -2.89 -0.36 -1.14
C TYR A 194 -2.03 0.81 -0.70
N VAL A 195 -2.65 2.00 -0.55
CA VAL A 195 -1.95 3.22 -0.12
C VAL A 195 -1.38 3.03 1.28
N TRP A 196 -2.16 2.46 2.20
CA TRP A 196 -1.70 2.16 3.55
C TRP A 196 -0.45 1.26 3.54
N SER A 197 -0.52 0.13 2.84
CA SER A 197 0.57 -0.84 2.76
C SER A 197 1.83 -0.22 2.17
N ARG A 198 1.69 0.55 1.09
CA ARG A 198 2.84 1.23 0.45
C ARG A 198 3.46 2.32 1.33
N MET A 199 2.67 3.04 2.13
CA MET A 199 3.18 4.11 2.99
C MET A 199 3.83 3.59 4.28
N TYR A 200 3.24 2.57 4.91
CA TYR A 200 3.66 2.08 6.23
C TYR A 200 4.55 0.84 6.19
N ILE A 201 4.17 -0.19 5.43
CA ILE A 201 4.92 -1.47 5.39
C ILE A 201 6.26 -1.28 4.67
N ALA A 202 6.28 -0.54 3.56
CA ALA A 202 7.53 -0.25 2.86
C ALA A 202 8.56 0.48 3.73
N ARG A 203 8.09 1.30 4.67
CA ARG A 203 8.97 2.07 5.56
C ARG A 203 9.48 1.23 6.72
N THR A 204 8.63 0.40 7.30
CA THR A 204 9.00 -0.48 8.42
C THR A 204 10.04 -1.51 8.00
N PHE A 205 9.92 -2.12 6.82
CA PHE A 205 10.96 -3.01 6.29
C PHE A 205 12.30 -2.30 6.08
N ARG A 206 12.30 -1.10 5.45
CA ARG A 206 13.55 -0.33 5.29
C ARG A 206 14.22 0.03 6.61
N TRP A 207 13.43 0.25 7.66
CA TRP A 207 13.96 0.54 8.99
C TRP A 207 14.53 -0.69 9.68
N ALA A 208 13.88 -1.84 9.54
CA ALA A 208 14.40 -3.11 10.02
C ALA A 208 15.74 -3.44 9.34
N ASP A 209 15.81 -3.35 8.01
CA ASP A 209 17.04 -3.63 7.25
C ASP A 209 18.21 -2.70 7.61
N GLN A 210 17.93 -1.45 7.97
CA GLN A 210 18.96 -0.49 8.38
C GLN A 210 19.46 -0.71 9.81
N ALA A 211 18.59 -1.21 10.70
CA ALA A 211 18.95 -1.52 12.08
C ALA A 211 19.91 -2.73 12.17
N GLU A 212 19.83 -3.64 11.21
CA GLU A 212 20.67 -4.84 11.17
C GLU A 212 22.06 -4.63 10.53
N ARG A 213 22.32 -3.48 9.88
CA ARG A 213 23.64 -3.20 9.30
C ARG A 213 24.65 -2.93 10.44
N PRO A 214 25.74 -3.73 10.56
CA PRO A 214 26.78 -3.45 11.53
C PRO A 214 27.36 -2.06 11.28
N ARG A 215 27.46 -1.22 12.32
CA ARG A 215 28.15 0.06 12.22
C ARG A 215 29.64 -0.20 11.98
N VAL A 216 30.05 -0.19 10.72
CA VAL A 216 31.47 -0.24 10.37
C VAL A 216 32.09 1.07 10.84
N ALA A 217 32.89 1.01 11.91
CA ALA A 217 33.65 2.17 12.39
C ALA A 217 34.62 2.64 11.30
N PRO A 218 34.80 3.95 11.10
CA PRO A 218 35.79 4.46 10.17
C PRO A 218 37.17 3.97 10.61
N ARG A 219 37.88 3.27 9.72
CA ARG A 219 39.28 2.91 9.93
C ARG A 219 40.08 4.22 9.96
N GLY A 220 40.63 4.53 11.13
CA GLY A 220 41.63 5.59 11.31
C GLY A 220 42.99 5.15 10.79
#